data_AF-A0A074YXJ3-F1
#
_entry.id   AF-A0A074YXJ3-F1
#
_cell.length_a   1.000
_cell.length_b   1.000
_cell.length_c   1.000
_cell.angle_alpha   90.00
_cell.angle_beta   90.00
_cell.angle_gamma   90.00
#
_symmetry.space_group_name_H-M   'P 1'
#
loop_
_entity.id
_entity.type
_entity.pdbx_description
1 polymer ?
#
loop_
_entity_poly.entity_id
_entity_poly.type
_entity_poly.pdbx_seq_one_letter_code
_entity_poly.pdbx_strand_id
1 'polypeptide(L)'
;MSSPKLPRVAISYCTQCRWMLRAAYFGQELLSTFGTAIGEIALIPATSGLFQVYLTYVPLGSEEGAQPKEILLWDRKAEGGFPETKTLKQLLRNHIEPGRDLGHSDKPSKSKTEDTPAQSTPSAQPDTTVTEEGTKDCEDCK
;
A
#
# COMPACT_ATOMS: atom_id res chain seq x y z
N MET A 1 9.79 -15.99 23.67
CA MET A 1 9.39 -14.95 22.70
C MET A 1 9.25 -15.64 21.35
N SER A 2 8.10 -15.56 20.69
CA SER A 2 7.89 -16.23 19.40
C SER A 2 8.81 -15.61 18.34
N SER A 3 9.45 -16.44 17.52
CA SER A 3 10.18 -15.94 16.36
C SER A 3 9.19 -15.38 15.33
N PRO A 4 9.52 -14.28 14.63
CA PRO A 4 8.65 -13.68 13.64
C PRO A 4 8.41 -14.63 12.46
N LYS A 5 7.20 -14.60 11.89
CA LYS A 5 6.91 -15.37 10.68
C LYS A 5 7.47 -14.64 9.47
N LEU A 6 8.41 -15.27 8.77
CA LEU A 6 8.96 -14.74 7.53
C LEU A 6 8.08 -15.11 6.33
N PRO A 7 7.97 -14.27 5.29
CA PRO A 7 8.54 -12.92 5.16
C PRO A 7 7.86 -11.91 6.09
N ARG A 8 8.65 -11.07 6.77
CA ARG A 8 8.20 -10.04 7.71
C ARG A 8 8.37 -8.66 7.10
N VAL A 9 7.29 -7.88 7.05
CA VAL A 9 7.34 -6.47 6.65
C VAL A 9 7.23 -5.59 7.89
N ALA A 10 8.20 -4.70 8.11
CA ALA A 10 8.19 -3.76 9.22
C ALA A 10 8.04 -2.32 8.71
N ILE A 11 6.95 -1.65 9.10
CA ILE A 11 6.67 -0.25 8.74
C ILE A 11 6.89 0.60 9.98
N SER A 12 8.01 1.31 10.01
CA SER A 12 8.32 2.27 11.06
C SER A 12 7.71 3.63 10.72
N TYR A 13 6.93 4.23 11.62
CA TYR A 13 6.18 5.45 11.34
C TYR A 13 6.23 6.48 12.48
N CYS A 14 6.34 7.76 12.12
CA CYS A 14 6.28 8.87 13.06
C CYS A 14 4.88 9.00 13.70
N THR A 15 4.79 8.79 15.01
CA THR A 15 3.54 8.94 15.78
C THR A 15 3.09 10.40 15.89
N GLN A 16 4.04 11.32 16.11
CA GLN A 16 3.80 12.76 16.22
C GLN A 16 3.27 13.37 14.92
N CYS A 17 3.61 12.75 13.78
CA CYS A 17 3.22 13.19 12.45
C CYS A 17 1.85 12.64 12.02
N ARG A 18 1.19 11.85 12.89
CA ARG A 18 -0.09 11.17 12.63
C ARG A 18 -0.07 10.25 11.40
N TRP A 19 1.06 9.58 11.13
CA TRP A 19 1.18 8.67 9.98
C TRP A 19 0.74 7.23 10.24
N MET A 20 0.21 6.93 11.42
CA MET A 20 -0.29 5.60 11.76
C MET A 20 -1.30 5.08 10.72
N LEU A 21 -2.28 5.90 10.32
CA LEU A 21 -3.30 5.50 9.34
C LEU A 21 -2.68 5.18 7.98
N ARG A 22 -1.68 5.96 7.57
CA ARG A 22 -0.96 5.70 6.32
C ARG A 22 -0.14 4.41 6.40
N ALA A 23 0.54 4.17 7.53
CA ALA A 23 1.26 2.92 7.75
C ALA A 23 0.33 1.70 7.74
N ALA A 24 -0.82 1.80 8.42
CA ALA A 24 -1.85 0.77 8.43
C ALA A 24 -2.44 0.52 7.03
N TYR A 25 -2.70 1.58 6.25
CA TYR A 25 -3.17 1.47 4.87
C TYR A 25 -2.19 0.66 4.00
N PHE A 26 -0.90 0.98 4.03
CA PHE A 26 0.09 0.18 3.30
C PHE A 26 0.15 -1.27 3.78
N GLY A 27 0.04 -1.51 5.09
CA GLY A 27 -0.05 -2.86 5.63
C GLY A 27 -1.23 -3.64 5.06
N GLN A 28 -2.42 -3.03 5.01
CA GLN A 28 -3.64 -3.63 4.44
C GLN A 28 -3.47 -3.92 2.95
N GLU A 29 -2.92 -2.98 2.19
CA GLU A 29 -2.67 -3.15 0.75
C GLU A 29 -1.74 -4.34 0.46
N LEU A 30 -0.67 -4.50 1.25
CA LEU A 30 0.27 -5.60 1.12
C LEU A 30 -0.38 -6.94 1.51
N LEU A 31 -1.09 -7.00 2.64
CA LEU A 31 -1.78 -8.22 3.06
C LEU A 31 -2.89 -8.63 2.09
N SER A 32 -3.65 -7.67 1.57
CA SER A 32 -4.69 -7.95 0.56
C SER A 32 -4.09 -8.48 -0.74
N THR A 33 -2.91 -8.01 -1.13
CA THR A 33 -2.25 -8.43 -2.37
C THR A 33 -1.56 -9.78 -2.23
N PHE A 34 -0.76 -9.97 -1.17
CA PHE A 34 0.12 -11.14 -1.04
C PHE A 34 -0.48 -12.24 -0.18
N GLY A 35 -1.52 -11.96 0.61
CA GLY A 35 -2.20 -12.94 1.45
C GLY A 35 -1.23 -13.67 2.36
N THR A 36 -1.24 -15.00 2.27
CA THR A 36 -0.40 -15.90 3.08
C THR A 36 1.07 -15.94 2.68
N ALA A 37 1.46 -15.28 1.57
CA ALA A 37 2.86 -15.15 1.19
C ALA A 37 3.64 -14.20 2.12
N ILE A 38 2.94 -13.36 2.88
CA ILE A 38 3.52 -12.57 3.97
C ILE A 38 3.25 -13.30 5.28
N GLY A 39 4.31 -13.52 6.07
CA GLY A 39 4.19 -14.15 7.38
C GLY A 39 3.58 -13.21 8.42
N GLU A 40 4.05 -11.96 8.46
CA GLU A 40 3.51 -10.91 9.32
C GLU A 40 3.83 -9.49 8.82
N ILE A 41 3.03 -8.53 9.28
CA ILE A 41 3.33 -7.10 9.16
C ILE A 41 3.42 -6.47 10.55
N ALA A 42 4.49 -5.75 10.81
CA ALA A 42 4.71 -5.01 12.04
C ALA A 42 4.58 -3.50 11.78
N LEU A 43 3.72 -2.83 12.55
CA LEU A 43 3.64 -1.37 12.60
C LEU A 43 4.44 -0.90 13.82
N ILE A 44 5.57 -0.21 13.57
CA ILE A 44 6.53 0.17 14.61
C ILE A 44 6.43 1.68 14.87
N PRO A 45 5.96 2.11 16.06
CA PRO A 45 5.97 3.52 16.44
C PRO A 45 7.40 4.09 16.46
N ALA A 46 7.60 5.23 15.82
CA ALA A 46 8.86 5.97 15.78
C ALA A 46 8.61 7.48 15.95
N THR A 47 9.70 8.26 15.99
CA THR A 47 9.67 9.73 16.11
C THR A 47 10.41 10.38 14.93
N SER A 48 10.55 11.70 14.96
CA SER A 48 11.47 12.45 14.06
C SER A 48 11.16 12.34 12.56
N GLY A 49 9.88 12.28 12.20
CA GLY A 49 9.45 12.26 10.80
C GLY A 49 9.91 11.01 10.04
N LEU A 50 10.17 9.91 10.75
CA LEU A 50 10.59 8.64 10.19
C LEU A 50 9.41 7.92 9.52
N PHE A 51 9.63 7.48 8.29
CA PHE A 51 8.74 6.55 7.60
C PHE A 51 9.59 5.63 6.74
N GLN A 52 9.78 4.40 7.21
CA GLN A 52 10.64 3.40 6.58
C GLN A 52 9.90 2.06 6.50
N VAL A 53 10.12 1.34 5.41
CA VAL A 53 9.57 0.00 5.20
C VAL A 53 10.73 -0.98 5.02
N TYR A 54 10.85 -1.93 5.94
CA TYR A 54 11.83 -3.01 5.88
C TYR A 54 11.16 -4.33 5.55
N LEU A 55 11.90 -5.19 4.85
CA LEU A 55 11.54 -6.57 4.57
C LEU A 55 12.62 -7.49 5.12
N THR A 56 12.24 -8.40 6.01
CA THR A 56 13.05 -9.54 6.42
C THR A 56 12.53 -10.79 5.73
N TYR A 57 13.35 -11.46 4.93
CA TYR A 57 12.96 -12.65 4.17
C TYR A 57 14.14 -13.59 3.97
N VAL A 58 13.87 -14.85 3.64
CA VAL A 58 14.89 -15.82 3.22
C VAL A 58 14.88 -15.85 1.69
N PRO A 59 16.00 -15.55 1.01
CA PRO A 59 16.03 -15.54 -0.46
C PRO A 59 15.76 -16.93 -1.05
N LEU A 60 14.92 -16.96 -2.11
CA LEU A 60 14.64 -18.17 -2.88
C LEU A 60 15.93 -18.73 -3.52
N GLY A 61 16.16 -20.03 -3.38
CA GLY A 61 17.36 -20.70 -3.90
C GLY A 61 18.57 -20.71 -2.95
N SER A 62 18.40 -20.21 -1.72
CA SER A 62 19.41 -20.35 -0.66
C SER A 62 19.36 -21.77 -0.08
N GLU A 63 20.49 -22.28 0.41
CA GLU A 63 20.58 -23.61 1.02
C GLU A 63 19.66 -23.75 2.25
N GLU A 64 19.28 -24.98 2.58
CA GLU A 64 18.48 -25.29 3.78
C GLU A 64 19.19 -24.78 5.04
N GLY A 65 18.57 -23.83 5.74
CA GLY A 65 19.18 -23.13 6.89
C GLY A 65 19.74 -21.74 6.57
N ALA A 66 19.48 -21.20 5.38
CA ALA A 66 19.86 -19.85 5.02
C ALA A 66 19.36 -18.80 6.03
N GLN A 67 20.24 -17.85 6.33
CA GLN A 67 19.96 -16.80 7.29
C GLN A 67 18.96 -15.78 6.72
N PRO A 68 18.00 -15.30 7.54
CA PRO A 68 17.11 -14.23 7.13
C PRO A 68 17.91 -12.99 6.72
N LYS A 69 17.58 -12.42 5.56
CA LYS A 69 18.13 -11.17 5.08
C LYS A 69 17.12 -10.06 5.33
N GLU A 70 17.59 -8.96 5.91
CA GLU A 70 16.82 -7.72 6.03
C GLU A 70 17.25 -6.73 4.94
N ILE A 71 16.26 -6.09 4.31
CA ILE A 71 16.46 -5.04 3.32
C ILE A 71 15.51 -3.87 3.58
N LEU A 72 15.95 -2.66 3.22
CA LEU A 72 15.11 -1.47 3.20
C LEU A 72 14.38 -1.41 1.85
N LEU A 73 13.05 -1.49 1.87
CA LEU A 73 12.22 -1.33 0.67
C LEU A 73 11.95 0.15 0.37
N TRP A 74 11.77 0.98 1.39
CA TRP A 74 11.46 2.39 1.20
C TRP A 74 11.92 3.25 2.37
N ASP A 75 12.47 4.43 2.08
CA ASP A 75 12.71 5.47 3.07
C ASP A 75 12.20 6.82 2.56
N ARG A 76 11.27 7.42 3.32
CA ARG A 76 10.71 8.73 2.99
C ARG A 76 11.77 9.82 2.83
N LYS A 77 12.83 9.80 3.64
CA LYS A 77 13.88 10.83 3.55
C LYS A 77 14.72 10.68 2.27
N ALA A 78 15.00 9.44 1.87
CA ALA A 78 15.78 9.16 0.67
C ALA A 78 14.97 9.41 -0.61
N GLU A 79 13.71 8.96 -0.62
CA GLU A 79 12.83 9.01 -1.80
C GLU A 79 12.00 10.30 -1.88
N GLY A 80 12.15 11.22 -0.93
CA GLY A 80 11.46 12.52 -0.94
C GLY A 80 9.95 12.45 -0.73
N GLY A 81 9.39 11.33 -0.24
CA GLY A 81 7.95 11.15 -0.15
C GLY A 81 7.49 9.82 0.40
N PHE A 82 6.17 9.60 0.36
CA PHE A 82 5.58 8.29 0.65
C PHE A 82 5.59 7.43 -0.61
N PRO A 83 5.71 6.09 -0.47
CA PRO A 83 5.65 5.22 -1.63
C PRO A 83 4.26 5.28 -2.25
N GLU A 84 4.19 5.14 -3.57
CA GLU A 84 2.94 4.73 -4.20
C GLU A 84 2.67 3.25 -3.87
N THR A 85 1.39 2.93 -3.66
CA THR A 85 0.94 1.56 -3.35
C THR A 85 1.46 0.54 -4.37
N LYS A 86 1.46 0.93 -5.65
CA LYS A 86 1.99 0.12 -6.74
C LYS A 86 3.48 -0.16 -6.61
N THR A 87 4.28 0.89 -6.42
CA THR A 87 5.74 0.77 -6.27
C THR A 87 6.10 -0.12 -5.09
N LEU A 88 5.40 0.03 -3.96
CA LEU A 88 5.66 -0.80 -2.78
C LEU A 88 5.34 -2.28 -3.02
N LYS A 89 4.23 -2.58 -3.71
CA LYS A 89 3.86 -3.96 -4.10
C LYS A 89 4.90 -4.57 -5.04
N GLN A 90 5.35 -3.81 -6.05
CA GLN A 90 6.38 -4.26 -6.99
C GLN A 90 7.71 -4.57 -6.28
N LEU A 91 8.18 -3.66 -5.42
CA LEU A 91 9.41 -3.84 -4.64
C LEU A 91 9.33 -5.09 -3.77
N LEU A 92 8.24 -5.27 -3.03
CA LEU A 92 8.05 -6.46 -2.19
C LEU A 92 8.05 -7.74 -3.03
N ARG A 93 7.27 -7.77 -4.11
CA ARG A 93 7.18 -8.93 -5.01
C ARG A 93 8.55 -9.35 -5.52
N ASN A 94 9.37 -8.40 -5.97
CA ASN A 94 10.69 -8.71 -6.55
C ASN A 94 11.59 -9.51 -5.59
N HIS A 95 11.33 -9.45 -4.28
CA HIS A 95 12.06 -10.19 -3.27
C HIS A 95 11.38 -11.48 -2.82
N ILE A 96 10.05 -11.50 -2.66
CA ILE A 96 9.33 -12.67 -2.12
C ILE A 96 8.84 -13.63 -3.20
N GLU A 97 8.45 -13.12 -4.36
CA GLU A 97 7.76 -13.92 -5.38
C GLU A 97 7.95 -13.30 -6.79
N PRO A 98 9.18 -13.27 -7.32
CA PRO A 98 9.52 -12.53 -8.54
C PRO A 98 8.74 -12.97 -9.78
N GLY A 99 8.20 -14.19 -9.81
CA GLY A 99 7.38 -14.70 -10.91
C GLY A 99 5.90 -14.33 -10.86
N ARG A 100 5.42 -13.64 -9.82
CA ARG A 100 3.99 -13.32 -9.67
C ARG A 100 3.60 -12.10 -10.50
N ASP A 101 2.54 -12.25 -11.31
CA ASP A 101 1.92 -11.13 -12.02
C ASP A 101 1.02 -10.33 -11.07
N LEU A 102 1.29 -9.03 -10.91
CA LEU A 102 0.48 -8.10 -10.12
C LEU A 102 -0.54 -7.34 -10.98
N GLY A 103 -0.71 -7.74 -12.24
CA GLY A 103 -1.69 -7.22 -13.18
C GLY A 103 -1.50 -5.72 -13.44
N HIS A 104 -2.47 -4.90 -13.06
CA HIS A 104 -2.40 -3.44 -13.23
C HIS A 104 -1.25 -2.79 -12.46
N SER A 105 -0.75 -3.45 -11.41
CA SER A 105 0.38 -2.94 -10.64
C SER A 105 1.71 -3.15 -11.36
N ASP A 106 1.80 -3.94 -12.43
CA ASP A 106 3.04 -4.14 -13.20
C ASP A 106 3.15 -3.27 -14.44
N LYS A 107 2.03 -2.77 -14.95
CA LYS A 107 2.02 -1.90 -16.12
C LYS A 107 2.53 -0.52 -15.73
N PRO A 108 3.58 0.06 -16.38
CA PRO A 108 3.96 1.45 -16.13
C PRO A 108 2.73 2.34 -16.33
N SER A 109 2.41 3.15 -15.32
CA SER A 109 1.31 4.11 -15.42
C SER A 109 1.70 5.08 -16.53
N LYS A 110 0.95 5.10 -17.62
CA LYS A 110 1.05 6.22 -18.57
C LYS A 110 0.64 7.46 -17.77
N SER A 111 1.62 8.28 -17.40
CA SER A 111 1.34 9.62 -16.91
C SER A 111 0.47 10.30 -17.95
N LYS A 112 -0.73 10.70 -17.57
CA LYS A 112 -1.57 11.55 -18.41
C LYS A 112 -0.79 12.86 -18.58
N THR A 113 -0.25 13.08 -19.77
CA THR A 113 0.07 14.41 -20.25
C THR A 113 -1.25 15.18 -20.29
N GLU A 114 -1.46 16.05 -19.31
CA GLU A 114 -2.58 17.00 -19.32
C GLU A 114 -2.27 18.09 -20.36
N ASP A 115 -2.64 17.84 -21.61
CA ASP A 115 -2.95 18.91 -22.56
C ASP A 115 -4.36 19.40 -22.23
N THR A 116 -4.43 20.58 -21.62
CA THR A 116 -5.66 21.36 -21.48
C THR A 116 -6.02 21.96 -22.83
N PRO A 117 -7.31 22.00 -23.19
CA PRO A 117 -7.85 23.29 -23.58
C PRO A 117 -9.14 23.65 -22.84
N ALA A 118 -9.16 24.88 -22.39
CA ALA A 118 -10.27 25.60 -21.80
C ALA A 118 -11.46 25.70 -22.74
N GLN A 119 -12.67 25.59 -22.19
CA GLN A 119 -13.86 26.24 -22.74
C GLN A 119 -14.78 26.69 -21.60
N SER A 120 -14.83 28.01 -21.41
CA SER A 120 -15.95 28.78 -20.89
C SER A 120 -17.22 28.46 -21.72
N THR A 121 -18.47 28.50 -21.25
CA THR A 121 -19.18 29.56 -20.51
C THR A 121 -20.59 29.00 -20.07
N PRO A 122 -21.58 29.76 -19.53
CA PRO A 122 -22.31 29.42 -18.31
C PRO A 122 -23.83 29.15 -18.53
N SER A 123 -24.61 29.17 -17.43
CA SER A 123 -26.09 29.16 -17.32
C SER A 123 -26.71 27.77 -17.21
N ALA A 124 -27.76 27.51 -16.42
CA ALA A 124 -28.49 28.22 -15.38
C ALA A 124 -29.32 27.12 -14.66
N GLN A 125 -29.63 27.30 -13.38
CA GLN A 125 -30.62 26.46 -12.67
C GLN A 125 -32.02 26.72 -13.23
N PRO A 126 -32.94 25.75 -13.07
CA PRO A 126 -34.01 26.00 -12.10
C PRO A 126 -34.36 24.79 -11.23
N ASP A 127 -34.90 25.13 -10.06
CA ASP A 127 -35.69 24.31 -9.13
C ASP A 127 -36.66 23.35 -9.83
N THR A 128 -36.89 22.18 -9.24
CA THR A 128 -38.23 21.78 -8.75
C THR A 128 -38.27 20.41 -8.08
N THR A 129 -38.91 20.42 -6.91
CA THR A 129 -39.82 19.41 -6.31
C THR A 129 -39.30 18.01 -5.91
N VAL A 130 -39.36 17.84 -4.58
CA VAL A 130 -39.51 16.59 -3.82
C VAL A 130 -40.80 15.85 -4.21
N THR A 131 -40.70 14.53 -4.43
CA THR A 131 -41.70 13.52 -4.00
C THR A 131 -41.10 12.11 -4.02
N GLU A 132 -41.08 11.51 -2.83
CA GLU A 132 -41.44 10.13 -2.44
C GLU A 132 -40.91 8.83 -3.10
N GLU A 133 -40.70 7.89 -2.18
CA GLU A 133 -40.76 6.42 -2.25
C GLU A 133 -39.55 5.61 -2.74
N GLY A 134 -39.07 4.72 -1.86
CA GLY A 134 -38.20 3.62 -2.24
C GLY A 134 -37.36 3.02 -1.11
N THR A 135 -37.97 2.65 0.03
CA THR A 135 -37.30 1.78 1.01
C THR A 135 -37.14 0.39 0.39
N LYS A 136 -35.90 -0.03 0.08
CA LYS A 136 -35.58 -1.45 -0.10
C LYS A 136 -34.09 -1.74 0.07
N ASP A 137 -33.84 -2.59 1.07
CA ASP A 137 -32.76 -3.57 1.22
C ASP A 137 -31.30 -3.14 1.09
N CYS A 138 -30.56 -3.35 2.20
CA CYS A 138 -29.33 -4.14 2.12
C CYS A 138 -28.98 -4.68 3.53
N GLU A 139 -29.49 -5.86 3.87
CA GLU A 139 -29.16 -6.60 5.09
C GLU A 139 -28.40 -7.87 4.70
N ASP A 140 -27.08 -7.78 4.54
CA ASP A 140 -26.20 -8.96 4.40
C ASP A 140 -24.76 -8.60 4.80
N CYS A 141 -24.47 -8.73 6.10
CA CYS A 141 -23.12 -8.85 6.66
C CYS A 141 -23.23 -9.65 7.94
N LYS A 142 -23.11 -10.98 7.82
CA LYS A 142 -22.99 -11.93 8.92
C LYS A 142 -21.69 -12.70 8.79
#